data_AF-A0A6P0VTU2-F1
#
_entry.id   AF-A0A6P0VTU2-F1
#
_cell.length_a   1.000
_cell.length_b   1.000
_cell.length_c   1.000
_cell.angle_alpha   90.00
_cell.angle_beta   90.00
_cell.angle_gamma   90.00
#
_symmetry.space_group_name_H-M   'P 1'
#
loop_
_entity.id
_entity.type
_entity.pdbx_description
1 polymer ?
#
loop_
_entity_poly.entity_id
_entity_poly.type
_entity_poly.pdbx_seq_one_letter_code
_entity_poly.pdbx_strand_id
1 'polypeptide(L)'
;MIELYQAAPCWGLPDLSPFSIKLHTYFRIAKLPYQVGSELNMQDAPKGKIPFIRHNGKIIGDSNLIIEYFQKTLGIDIDKHLSKEEQAVSLAFRRLIEENLYWVAIYYSYAIEENW
;
A
#
# COMPACT_ATOMS: atom_id res chain seq x y z
N MET A 1 8.33 4.57 -15.49
CA MET A 1 8.64 5.12 -14.15
C MET A 1 7.41 4.92 -13.27
N ILE A 2 7.58 4.49 -12.02
CA ILE A 2 6.48 4.29 -11.08
C ILE A 2 6.23 5.62 -10.35
N GLU A 3 5.00 6.11 -10.39
CA GLU A 3 4.55 7.24 -9.59
C GLU A 3 3.57 6.76 -8.52
N LEU A 4 3.90 6.98 -7.24
CA LEU A 4 3.06 6.65 -6.10
C LEU A 4 2.28 7.89 -5.64
N TYR A 5 0.96 7.77 -5.57
CA TYR A 5 0.06 8.82 -5.11
C TYR A 5 -0.52 8.43 -3.74
N GLN A 6 -0.34 9.34 -2.79
CA GLN A 6 -0.45 9.07 -1.37
C GLN A 6 -0.73 10.37 -0.59
N ALA A 7 -0.98 10.31 0.72
CA ALA A 7 -1.19 11.49 1.55
C ALA A 7 0.14 12.22 1.88
N ALA A 8 0.04 13.43 2.40
CA ALA A 8 1.22 14.20 2.79
C ALA A 8 2.01 13.49 3.91
N PRO A 9 3.36 13.52 3.87
CA PRO A 9 4.20 13.05 4.97
C PRO A 9 3.88 13.78 6.28
N CYS A 10 3.92 13.07 7.42
CA CYS A 10 3.84 13.70 8.73
C CYS A 10 4.48 12.81 9.81
N TRP A 11 4.75 13.38 10.99
CA TRP A 11 5.37 12.68 12.14
C TRP A 11 6.68 11.93 11.78
N GLY A 12 7.44 12.43 10.80
CA GLY A 12 8.66 11.77 10.30
C GLY A 12 8.42 10.52 9.45
N LEU A 13 7.16 10.19 9.15
CA LEU A 13 6.75 9.09 8.29
C LEU A 13 6.47 9.59 6.86
N PRO A 14 6.65 8.73 5.84
CA PRO A 14 6.40 9.11 4.46
C PRO A 14 4.91 9.31 4.14
N ASP A 15 4.01 8.69 4.91
CA ASP A 15 2.54 8.82 4.85
C ASP A 15 1.96 8.29 6.18
N LEU A 16 0.74 8.69 6.55
CA LEU A 16 -0.03 8.10 7.67
C LEU A 16 -0.79 6.83 7.30
N SER A 17 -1.18 6.69 6.03
CA SER A 17 -1.87 5.53 5.52
C SER A 17 -0.95 4.32 5.63
N PRO A 18 -1.31 3.30 6.43
CA PRO A 18 -0.51 2.09 6.55
C PRO A 18 -0.36 1.38 5.19
N PHE A 19 -1.34 1.53 4.30
CA PHE A 19 -1.29 0.99 2.95
C PHE A 19 -0.27 1.69 2.05
N SER A 20 -0.09 3.01 2.18
CA SER A 20 0.98 3.74 1.47
C SER A 20 2.35 3.36 2.00
N ILE A 21 2.51 3.27 3.33
CA ILE A 21 3.76 2.83 3.98
C ILE A 21 4.15 1.40 3.56
N LYS A 22 3.15 0.52 3.41
CA LYS A 22 3.34 -0.83 2.87
C LYS A 22 3.94 -0.79 1.47
N LEU A 23 3.46 0.08 0.57
CA LEU A 23 4.02 0.21 -0.78
C LEU A 23 5.43 0.79 -0.78
N HIS A 24 5.70 1.81 0.03
CA HIS A 24 7.06 2.31 0.25
C HIS A 24 8.03 1.19 0.66
N THR A 25 7.60 0.32 1.57
CA THR A 25 8.40 -0.80 2.05
C THR A 25 8.57 -1.87 0.97
N TYR A 26 7.48 -2.22 0.28
CA TYR A 26 7.52 -3.15 -0.83
C TYR A 26 8.48 -2.69 -1.94
N PHE A 27 8.39 -1.43 -2.38
CA PHE A 27 9.26 -0.90 -3.44
C PHE A 27 10.74 -0.92 -3.04
N ARG A 28 11.07 -0.62 -1.77
CA ARG A 28 12.45 -0.75 -1.27
C ARG A 28 12.95 -2.19 -1.31
N ILE A 29 12.17 -3.15 -0.81
CA ILE A 29 12.54 -4.58 -0.79
C ILE A 29 12.67 -5.12 -2.23
N ALA A 30 11.72 -4.77 -3.09
CA ALA A 30 11.68 -5.13 -4.51
C ALA A 30 12.72 -4.40 -5.36
N LYS A 31 13.45 -3.42 -4.79
CA LYS A 31 14.39 -2.53 -5.50
C LYS A 31 13.76 -1.84 -6.71
N LEU A 32 12.49 -1.47 -6.58
CA LEU A 32 11.73 -0.76 -7.59
C LEU A 32 11.97 0.75 -7.45
N PRO A 33 12.56 1.43 -8.45
CA PRO A 33 12.66 2.88 -8.42
C PRO A 33 11.28 3.49 -8.63
N TYR A 34 10.88 4.38 -7.72
CA TYR A 34 9.62 5.11 -7.78
C TYR A 34 9.80 6.54 -7.27
N GLN A 35 8.86 7.40 -7.63
CA GLN A 35 8.73 8.74 -7.09
C GLN A 35 7.33 8.95 -6.51
N VAL A 36 7.20 9.88 -5.57
CA VAL A 36 5.88 10.34 -5.12
C VAL A 36 5.35 11.35 -6.13
N GLY A 37 4.11 11.18 -6.58
CA GLY A 37 3.45 12.11 -7.49
C GLY A 37 3.31 13.51 -6.88
N SER A 38 3.49 14.56 -7.68
CA SER A 38 3.52 15.94 -7.21
C SER A 38 2.15 16.49 -6.79
N GLU A 39 1.06 15.97 -7.36
CA GLU A 39 -0.30 16.42 -7.08
C GLU A 39 -1.24 15.23 -6.85
N LEU A 40 -1.83 15.16 -5.66
CA LEU A 40 -2.88 14.19 -5.36
C LEU A 40 -4.24 14.74 -5.78
N ASN A 41 -4.77 14.27 -6.91
CA ASN A 41 -6.17 14.47 -7.27
C ASN A 41 -6.97 13.19 -6.96
N MET A 42 -7.86 13.26 -5.97
CA MET A 42 -8.68 12.11 -5.57
C MET A 42 -9.68 11.66 -6.65
N GLN A 43 -9.97 12.49 -7.66
CA GLN A 43 -10.79 12.09 -8.81
C GLN A 43 -10.07 11.09 -9.72
N ASP A 44 -8.73 11.13 -9.73
CA ASP A 44 -7.91 10.18 -10.49
C ASP A 44 -7.75 8.86 -9.74
N ALA A 45 -8.02 8.86 -8.43
CA ALA A 45 -7.83 7.70 -7.57
C ALA A 45 -8.88 6.62 -7.89
N PRO A 46 -8.48 5.38 -8.23
CA PRO A 46 -9.42 4.28 -8.40
C PRO A 46 -10.25 4.09 -7.13
N LYS A 47 -11.58 4.12 -7.26
CA LYS A 47 -12.54 4.06 -6.15
C LYS A 47 -12.44 5.23 -5.14
N GLY A 48 -11.78 6.33 -5.51
CA GLY A 48 -11.63 7.50 -4.65
C GLY A 48 -10.78 7.24 -3.40
N LYS A 49 -9.79 6.33 -3.48
CA LYS A 49 -8.95 5.94 -2.34
C LYS A 49 -7.46 5.92 -2.69
N ILE A 50 -6.65 6.31 -1.72
CA ILE A 50 -5.19 6.12 -1.71
C ILE A 50 -4.81 4.84 -0.93
N PRO A 51 -3.63 4.25 -1.17
CA PRO A 51 -2.69 4.61 -2.23
C PRO A 51 -3.14 4.13 -3.62
N PHE A 52 -2.66 4.82 -4.64
CA PHE A 52 -2.67 4.33 -6.01
C PHE A 52 -1.35 4.65 -6.72
N ILE A 53 -1.07 3.99 -7.84
CA ILE A 53 0.08 4.28 -8.69
C ILE A 53 -0.34 4.65 -10.10
N ARG A 54 0.53 5.40 -10.78
CA ARG A 54 0.60 5.44 -12.24
C ARG A 54 1.83 4.67 -12.71
N HIS A 55 1.63 3.69 -13.59
CA HIS A 55 2.72 2.93 -14.19
C HIS A 55 2.31 2.37 -15.55
N ASN A 56 3.15 2.58 -16.57
CA ASN A 56 2.92 2.09 -17.95
C ASN A 56 1.52 2.41 -18.50
N GLY A 57 1.07 3.66 -18.32
CA GLY A 57 -0.24 4.14 -18.77
C GLY A 57 -1.43 3.59 -18.00
N LYS A 58 -1.21 2.84 -16.91
CA LYS A 58 -2.27 2.30 -16.04
C LYS A 58 -2.32 3.05 -14.73
N ILE A 59 -3.54 3.23 -14.21
CA ILE A 59 -3.80 3.70 -12.85
C ILE A 59 -4.31 2.51 -12.04
N ILE A 60 -3.62 2.20 -10.93
CA ILE A 60 -3.91 1.00 -10.14
C ILE A 60 -3.98 1.44 -8.68
N GLY A 61 -5.14 1.28 -8.06
CA GLY A 61 -5.35 1.50 -6.63
C GLY A 61 -5.26 0.20 -5.85
N ASP A 62 -5.27 0.30 -4.52
CA ASP A 62 -5.13 -0.81 -3.56
C ASP A 62 -3.72 -1.40 -3.48
N SER A 63 -3.14 -1.39 -2.29
CA SER A 63 -1.76 -1.84 -2.08
C SER A 63 -1.51 -3.30 -2.46
N ASN A 64 -2.47 -4.21 -2.27
CA ASN A 64 -2.33 -5.62 -2.65
C ASN A 64 -2.39 -5.79 -4.16
N LEU A 65 -3.34 -5.11 -4.82
CA LEU A 65 -3.47 -5.17 -6.28
C LEU A 65 -2.25 -4.60 -6.99
N ILE A 66 -1.65 -3.56 -6.43
CA ILE A 66 -0.40 -2.97 -6.95
C ILE A 66 0.76 -3.97 -6.86
N ILE A 67 0.91 -4.66 -5.72
CA ILE A 67 1.92 -5.71 -5.54
C ILE A 67 1.70 -6.86 -6.54
N GLU A 68 0.45 -7.35 -6.66
CA GLU A 68 0.10 -8.40 -7.60
C GLU A 68 0.37 -7.98 -9.06
N TYR A 69 0.11 -6.72 -9.40
CA TYR A 69 0.42 -6.17 -10.71
C TYR A 69 1.92 -6.27 -11.02
N PHE A 70 2.80 -5.91 -10.07
CA PHE A 70 4.26 -6.02 -10.28
C PHE A 70 4.75 -7.47 -10.31
N GLN A 71 4.17 -8.36 -9.50
CA GLN A 71 4.41 -9.80 -9.60
C GLN A 71 4.11 -10.30 -11.02
N LYS A 72 2.94 -9.96 -11.58
CA LYS A 72 2.52 -10.43 -12.91
C LYS A 72 3.28 -9.78 -14.06
N THR A 73 3.60 -8.49 -13.97
CA THR A 73 4.16 -7.73 -15.10
C THR A 73 5.68 -7.69 -15.12
N LEU A 74 6.33 -7.77 -13.97
CA LEU A 74 7.79 -7.71 -13.84
C LEU A 74 8.40 -9.00 -13.28
N GLY A 75 7.58 -10.00 -12.91
CA GLY A 75 8.06 -11.26 -12.31
C GLY A 75 8.65 -11.06 -10.91
N ILE A 76 8.36 -9.93 -10.25
CA ILE A 76 8.91 -9.62 -8.93
C ILE A 76 8.02 -10.26 -7.88
N ASP A 77 8.42 -11.45 -7.46
CA ASP A 77 7.78 -12.14 -6.34
C ASP A 77 8.76 -12.23 -5.16
N ILE A 78 8.54 -11.37 -4.17
CA ILE A 78 9.36 -11.32 -2.95
C ILE A 78 9.07 -12.52 -2.04
N ASP A 79 7.90 -13.13 -2.18
CA ASP A 79 7.41 -14.26 -1.37
C ASP A 79 7.68 -15.61 -2.03
N LYS A 80 8.38 -15.65 -3.16
CA LYS A 80 8.69 -16.88 -3.92
C LYS A 80 9.41 -17.97 -3.12
N HIS A 81 10.01 -17.60 -1.99
CA HIS A 81 10.74 -18.49 -1.09
C HIS A 81 9.82 -19.22 -0.11
N LEU A 82 8.56 -18.79 0.02
CA LEU A 82 7.58 -19.39 0.91
C LEU A 82 6.96 -20.65 0.27
N SER A 83 6.79 -21.69 1.09
CA SER A 83 5.96 -22.85 0.80
C SER A 83 4.47 -22.47 0.67
N LYS A 84 3.64 -23.41 0.18
CA LYS A 84 2.19 -23.17 0.04
C LYS A 84 1.52 -22.91 1.39
N GLU A 85 1.96 -23.63 2.41
CA GLU A 85 1.49 -23.51 3.79
C GLU A 85 1.86 -22.14 4.36
N GLU A 86 3.09 -21.67 4.17
CA GLU A 86 3.53 -20.34 4.60
C GLU A 86 2.82 -19.22 3.84
N GLN A 87 2.56 -19.39 2.54
CA GLN A 87 1.76 -18.43 1.77
C GLN A 87 0.32 -18.33 2.31
N ALA A 88 -0.29 -19.45 2.69
CA ALA A 88 -1.62 -19.47 3.31
C ALA A 88 -1.62 -18.73 4.66
N VAL A 89 -0.60 -18.97 5.49
CA VAL A 89 -0.42 -18.24 6.77
C VAL A 89 -0.22 -16.74 6.53
N SER A 90 0.66 -16.36 5.61
CA SER A 90 0.89 -14.97 5.22
C SER A 90 -0.41 -14.27 4.78
N LEU A 91 -1.21 -14.94 3.93
CA LEU A 91 -2.52 -14.43 3.53
C LEU A 91 -3.46 -14.24 4.73
N ALA A 92 -3.53 -15.21 5.65
CA ALA A 92 -4.37 -15.11 6.84
C ALA A 92 -3.99 -13.90 7.71
N PHE A 93 -2.70 -13.68 7.96
CA PHE A 93 -2.21 -12.52 8.71
C PHE A 93 -2.51 -11.20 8.00
N ARG A 94 -2.29 -11.12 6.67
CA ARG A 94 -2.63 -9.91 5.91
C ARG A 94 -4.11 -9.58 6.03
N ARG A 95 -5.01 -10.56 5.91
CA ARG A 95 -6.46 -10.32 6.06
C ARG A 95 -6.86 -9.94 7.48
N LEU A 96 -6.26 -10.55 8.48
CA LEU A 96 -6.48 -10.16 9.88
C LEU A 96 -6.07 -8.70 10.11
N ILE A 97 -4.87 -8.33 9.70
CA ILE A 97 -4.32 -7.00 9.96
C ILE A 97 -5.05 -5.93 9.13
N GLU A 98 -5.18 -6.14 7.82
CA GLU A 98 -5.63 -5.11 6.88
C GLU A 98 -7.15 -4.94 6.87
N GLU A 99 -7.92 -6.00 7.10
CA GLU A 99 -9.39 -5.96 6.97
C GLU A 99 -10.10 -5.91 8.33
N ASN A 100 -9.46 -6.39 9.41
CA ASN A 100 -10.10 -6.49 10.73
C ASN A 100 -9.44 -5.55 11.74
N LEU A 101 -8.13 -5.69 11.98
CA LEU A 101 -7.42 -4.89 13.00
C LEU A 101 -7.21 -3.43 12.55
N TYR A 102 -7.22 -3.15 11.25
CA TYR A 102 -7.17 -1.78 10.73
C TYR A 102 -8.25 -0.87 11.35
N TRP A 103 -9.46 -1.40 11.56
CA TRP A 103 -10.55 -0.62 12.15
C TRP A 103 -10.30 -0.25 13.62
N VAL A 104 -9.52 -1.06 14.34
CA VAL A 104 -9.07 -0.71 15.69
C VAL A 104 -8.14 0.50 15.63
N ALA A 105 -7.18 0.52 14.70
CA ALA A 105 -6.31 1.68 14.53
C ALA A 105 -7.11 2.95 14.18
N ILE A 106 -8.08 2.85 13.28
CA ILE A 106 -8.98 3.97 12.94
C ILE A 106 -9.78 4.45 14.15
N TYR A 107 -10.31 3.54 14.96
CA TYR A 107 -11.00 3.90 16.19
C TYR A 107 -10.08 4.68 17.14
N TYR A 108 -8.86 4.20 17.38
CA TYR A 108 -7.90 4.92 18.23
C TYR A 108 -7.52 6.28 17.65
N SER A 109 -7.37 6.41 16.33
CA SER A 109 -6.98 7.67 15.69
C SER A 109 -8.07 8.74 15.68
N TYR A 110 -9.35 8.36 15.64
CA TYR A 110 -10.43 9.32 15.34
C TYR A 110 -11.63 9.27 16.29
N ALA A 111 -11.81 8.21 17.09
CA ALA A 111 -12.95 8.07 17.98
C ALA A 111 -12.62 8.36 19.46
N ILE A 112 -11.35 8.55 19.80
CA ILE A 112 -10.86 8.92 21.12
C ILE A 112 -10.49 10.41 21.08
N GLU A 113 -11.12 11.21 21.94
CA GLU A 113 -11.02 12.67 21.88
C GLU A 113 -9.59 13.18 22.11
N GLU A 114 -8.83 12.49 22.96
CA GLU A 114 -7.47 12.87 23.31
C GLU A 114 -6.44 12.65 22.19
N ASN A 115 -6.83 11.94 21.12
CA ASN A 115 -5.92 11.53 20.04
C ASN A 115 -6.02 12.39 18.77
N TRP A 116 -6.93 13.37 18.69
CA TRP A 116 -7.12 14.25 17.53
C TRP A 116 -6.68 15.70 17.77
#